data_AF-A0A7Y5UVF9-F1
#
_entry.id   AF-A0A7Y5UVF9-F1
#
_cell.length_a   1.000
_cell.length_b   1.000
_cell.length_c   1.000
_cell.angle_alpha   90.00
_cell.angle_beta   90.00
_cell.angle_gamma   90.00
#
_symmetry.space_group_name_H-M   'P 1'
#
loop_
_entity.id
_entity.type
_entity.pdbx_description
1 polymer ?
#
loop_
_entity_poly.entity_id
_entity_poly.type
_entity_poly.pdbx_seq_one_letter_code
_entity_poly.pdbx_strand_id
1 'polypeptide(L)' 'MRRVVITGQGVVSSLGVGVERFWTRLSAGQSGLRPIQRFDTAGLRNELGGEVPEEEWQAGAYAAAPRPLGYAAAAC' A
#
# COMPACT_ATOMS: atom_id res chain seq x y z
N MET A 1 -7.98 -18.42 31.08
CA MET A 1 -8.12 -17.37 30.05
C MET A 1 -6.77 -16.67 29.89
N ARG A 2 -6.22 -16.56 28.67
CA ARG A 2 -4.94 -15.86 28.40
C ARG A 2 -5.23 -14.56 27.66
N ARG A 3 -4.75 -13.42 28.17
CA ARG A 3 -4.89 -12.11 27.49
C ARG A 3 -3.86 -12.03 26.37
N VAL A 4 -4.31 -11.63 25.19
CA VAL A 4 -3.49 -11.36 24.01
C VAL A 4 -3.80 -9.95 23.55
N VAL A 5 -2.75 -9.21 23.16
CA VAL A 5 -2.86 -7.82 22.71
C VAL A 5 -1.99 -7.60 21.47
N ILE A 6 -2.32 -6.56 20.70
CA ILE A 6 -1.51 -6.09 19.58
C ILE A 6 -0.52 -5.07 20.12
N THR A 7 0.78 -5.33 20.00
CA THR A 7 1.85 -4.47 20.51
C THR A 7 2.53 -3.62 19.43
N GLY A 8 2.21 -3.85 18.16
CA GLY A 8 2.80 -3.11 17.04
C GLY A 8 1.97 -3.26 15.79
N GLN A 9 2.02 -2.22 14.95
CA GLN A 9 1.38 -2.18 13.64
C GLN A 9 2.35 -1.59 12.63
N GLY A 10 2.38 -2.15 11.42
CA GLY A 10 3.09 -1.63 10.26
C GLY A 10 2.13 -1.62 9.08
N VAL A 11 2.15 -0.55 8.29
CA VAL A 11 1.25 -0.38 7.16
C VAL A 11 2.03 0.10 5.94
N VAL A 12 1.79 -0.59 4.82
CA VAL A 12 2.21 -0.18 3.47
C VAL A 12 0.95 -0.30 2.60
N SER A 13 0.48 0.82 2.07
CA SER A 13 -0.77 0.88 1.32
C SER A 13 -0.75 1.99 0.28
N SER A 14 -1.74 2.01 -0.61
CA SER A 14 -1.96 3.14 -1.53
C SER A 14 -2.34 4.44 -0.82
N LEU A 15 -2.82 4.36 0.42
CA LEU A 15 -3.06 5.52 1.30
C LEU A 15 -1.80 5.96 2.04
N GLY A 16 -0.67 5.30 1.81
CA GLY A 16 0.64 5.71 2.30
C GLY A 16 1.33 4.66 3.17
N VAL A 17 2.56 4.98 3.53
CA VAL A 17 3.44 4.15 4.35
C VAL A 17 3.45 4.68 5.79
N GLY A 18 3.26 3.77 6.75
CA GLY A 18 3.18 4.09 8.18
C GLY A 18 1.76 4.23 8.72
N VAL A 19 1.59 3.92 10.00
CA VAL A 19 0.29 3.81 10.67
C VAL A 19 -0.43 5.16 10.71
N GLU A 20 0.25 6.23 11.11
CA GLU A 20 -0.37 7.56 11.26
C GLU A 20 -0.93 8.10 9.95
N ARG A 21 -0.15 7.99 8.87
CA ARG A 21 -0.54 8.47 7.54
C ARG A 21 -1.71 7.68 6.99
N PHE A 22 -1.61 6.35 7.04
CA PHE A 22 -2.70 5.47 6.65
C PHE A 22 -3.98 5.82 7.40
N TRP A 23 -3.92 5.91 8.73
CA TRP A 23 -5.08 6.18 9.57
C TRP A 23 -5.70 7.55 9.29
N THR A 24 -4.87 8.58 9.12
CA THR A 24 -5.32 9.94 8.81
C THR A 24 -6.09 9.98 7.49
N ARG A 25 -5.54 9.39 6.44
CA ARG A 25 -6.17 9.38 5.10
C ARG A 25 -7.41 8.48 5.07
N LEU A 26 -7.35 7.31 5.70
CA LEU A 26 -8.47 6.37 5.81
C LEU A 26 -9.66 7.01 6.54
N SER A 27 -9.40 7.61 7.72
CA SER A 27 -10.45 8.24 8.54
C SER A 27 -11.06 9.47 7.86
N ALA A 28 -10.30 10.13 6.97
CA ALA A 28 -10.79 11.23 6.14
C ALA A 28 -11.56 10.75 4.89
N GLY A 29 -11.75 9.44 4.69
CA GLY A 29 -12.45 8.89 3.53
C GLY A 29 -11.70 9.07 2.21
N GLN A 30 -10.38 9.27 2.26
CA GLN A 30 -9.57 9.44 1.05
C GLN A 30 -9.44 8.11 0.30
N SER A 31 -9.41 8.19 -1.03
CA SER A 31 -9.14 7.04 -1.90
C SER A 31 -7.68 7.03 -2.32
N GLY A 32 -7.06 5.85 -2.30
CA GLY A 32 -5.72 5.62 -2.84
C GLY A 32 -5.72 5.15 -4.30
N LEU A 33 -6.88 5.13 -4.97
CA LEU A 33 -6.98 4.74 -6.38
C LEU A 33 -6.48 5.88 -7.27
N ARG A 34 -5.56 5.54 -8.16
CA ARG A 34 -4.95 6.46 -9.13
C ARG A 34 -4.61 5.69 -10.42
N PRO A 35 -4.37 6.37 -11.55
CA PRO A 35 -3.91 5.70 -12.77
C PRO A 35 -2.67 4.87 -12.48
N ILE A 36 -2.66 3.64 -12.97
CA ILE A 36 -1.53 2.71 -12.87
C ILE A 36 -0.37 3.30 -13.67
N GLN A 37 0.79 3.42 -13.04
CA GLN A 37 2.01 3.92 -13.68
C GLN A 37 3.07 2.83 -13.83
N ARG A 38 2.88 1.67 -13.18
CA ARG A 38 3.87 0.60 -13.15
C ARG A 38 3.97 -0.19 -14.46
N PHE A 39 2.94 -0.19 -15.29
CA PHE A 39 2.91 -0.88 -16.59
C PHE A 39 1.89 -0.22 -17.52
N ASP A 40 1.99 -0.52 -18.82
CA ASP A 40 1.05 -0.04 -19.83
C ASP A 40 -0.32 -0.72 -19.67
N THR A 41 -1.36 0.08 -19.43
CA THR A 41 -2.74 -0.39 -19.25
C THR A 41 -3.58 -0.34 -20.52
N ALA A 42 -3.00 0.00 -21.68
CA ALA A 42 -3.75 0.09 -22.92
C ALA A 42 -4.51 -1.21 -23.25
N GLY A 43 -5.83 -1.10 -23.46
CA GLY A 43 -6.70 -2.23 -23.77
C GLY A 43 -7.22 -3.03 -22.57
N LEU A 44 -6.84 -2.65 -21.34
CA LEU A 44 -7.42 -3.22 -20.13
C LEU A 44 -8.79 -2.59 -19.83
N ARG A 45 -9.66 -3.36 -19.15
CA ARG A 45 -10.99 -2.87 -18.73
C ARG A 45 -10.90 -1.68 -17.76
N ASN A 46 -9.83 -1.61 -16.97
CA ASN A 46 -9.64 -0.58 -15.95
C ASN A 46 -8.16 -0.16 -15.91
N GLU A 47 -7.93 1.14 -15.82
CA GLU A 47 -6.60 1.77 -15.77
C GLU A 47 -6.26 2.29 -14.37
N LEU A 48 -7.22 2.23 -13.43
CA LEU A 48 -7.03 2.66 -12.04
C LEU A 48 -6.57 1.50 -11.15
N GLY A 49 -5.64 1.80 -10.26
CA GLY A 49 -5.10 0.86 -9.27
C GLY A 49 -4.66 1.53 -7.97
N GLY A 50 -4.44 0.72 -6.94
CA GLY A 50 -3.96 1.17 -5.63
C GLY A 50 -2.44 1.03 -5.50
N GLU A 51 -1.68 1.81 -6.26
CA GLU A 51 -0.21 1.79 -6.18
C GLU A 51 0.30 2.52 -4.93
N VAL A 52 1.27 1.93 -4.23
CA VAL A 52 1.99 2.57 -3.12
C VAL A 52 2.73 3.82 -3.65
N PRO A 53 2.67 4.98 -2.96
CA PRO A 53 3.44 6.16 -3.36
C PRO A 53 4.94 5.87 -3.33
N GLU A 54 5.63 6.06 -4.46
CA GLU A 54 7.05 5.72 -4.62
C GLU A 54 7.93 6.61 -3.73
N GLU A 55 7.57 7.88 -3.60
CA GLU A 55 8.25 8.85 -2.74
C GLU A 55 8.17 8.50 -1.24
N GLU A 56 7.18 7.70 -0.84
CA GLU A 56 7.00 7.26 0.54
C GLU A 56 7.70 5.90 0.81
N TRP A 57 8.19 5.23 -0.24
CA TRP A 57 8.86 3.94 -0.15
C TRP A 57 10.38 4.08 0.05
N GLN A 58 10.83 4.05 1.30
CA GLN A 58 12.25 3.94 1.63
C GLN A 58 12.67 2.47 1.62
N ALA A 59 13.45 2.07 0.61
CA ALA A 59 13.92 0.69 0.37
C ALA A 59 14.75 0.04 1.51
N GLY A 60 14.94 0.73 2.65
CA GLY A 60 15.67 0.23 3.82
C GLY A 60 14.78 -0.22 5.00
N ALA A 61 13.52 0.22 5.10
CA ALA A 61 12.72 -0.02 6.31
C ALA A 61 12.07 -1.42 6.37
N TYR A 62 11.89 -2.09 5.22
CA TYR A 62 11.34 -3.44 5.09
C TYR A 62 12.16 -4.33 4.12
N ALA A 63 13.43 -3.96 3.89
CA ALA A 63 14.30 -4.39 2.79
C ALA A 63 14.64 -5.90 2.69
N ALA A 64 14.24 -6.72 3.67
CA ALA A 64 14.57 -8.14 3.67
C ALA A 64 13.71 -8.98 2.70
N ALA A 65 12.63 -8.43 2.14
CA ALA A 65 11.87 -9.10 1.09
C ALA A 65 12.42 -8.70 -0.29
N PRO A 66 12.82 -9.66 -1.15
CA PRO A 66 13.27 -9.35 -2.51
C PRO A 66 12.17 -8.53 -3.20
N ARG A 67 12.54 -7.48 -3.96
CA ARG A 67 11.60 -6.73 -4.82
C ARG A 67 10.86 -7.74 -5.69
N PRO A 68 9.62 -8.13 -5.36
CA PRO A 68 8.98 -9.15 -6.14
C PRO A 68 8.50 -8.44 -7.40
N LEU A 69 8.93 -8.95 -8.55
CA LEU A 69 8.26 -8.66 -9.80
C LEU A 69 6.79 -9.03 -9.61
N GLY A 70 5.90 -8.04 -9.54
CA GLY A 70 4.49 -8.25 -9.86
C GLY A 70 3.44 -8.29 -8.74
N TYR A 71 3.68 -7.84 -7.50
CA TYR A 71 2.55 -7.65 -6.58
C TYR A 71 1.96 -6.25 -6.68
N ALA A 72 0.89 -6.13 -7.49
CA ALA A 72 -0.27 -5.35 -7.07
C ALA A 72 -0.79 -6.05 -5.80
N ALA A 73 -0.87 -5.34 -4.68
CA ALA A 73 -1.55 -5.84 -3.49
C ALA A 73 -3.06 -5.90 -3.78
N ALA A 74 -3.45 -6.91 -4.55
CA ALA A 74 -4.80 -7.44 -4.65
C ALA A 74 -4.96 -8.45 -3.52
N ALA A 75 -5.51 -7.98 -2.40
CA ALA A 75 -6.14 -8.83 -1.39
C ALA A 75 -7.21 -7.99 -0.68
N CYS A 76 -8.26 -7.68 -1.44
CA CYS A 76 -9.68 -7.82 -1.12
C CYS A 76 -10.46 -7.65 -2.42
#